data_AF-A0A090KHM2-F1
#
_entry.id   AF-A0A090KHM2-F1
#
_cell.length_a   1.000
_cell.length_b   1.000
_cell.length_c   1.000
_cell.angle_alpha   90.00
_cell.angle_beta   90.00
_cell.angle_gamma   90.00
#
_symmetry.space_group_name_H-M   'P 1'
#
loop_
_entity.id
_entity.type
_entity.pdbx_description
1 polymer ?
#
loop_
_entity_poly.entity_id
_entity_poly.type
_entity_poly.pdbx_seq_one_letter_code
_entity_poly.pdbx_strand_id
1 'polypeptide(L)'
;MRLVALAYLLACFVVVCRAEEKKLVELNSVRLYLPDDTLRQRIGNDSSPLADYIKSLQKEAALFWEKAEPPKAKGVLIAVGVKQDKKSRIWCDAVDGEISAEALAKMEKKLGEVPAIAVKKGPIAFAVEINLQGQKPEKFPEMPKAWVEAAKKSKEPLMFPDELFKIVWAD
;
A
#
# COMPACT_ATOMS: atom_id res chain seq x y z
N MET A 1 31.07 65.79 28.39
CA MET A 1 31.83 64.52 28.30
C MET A 1 30.84 63.38 28.59
N ARG A 2 30.42 62.61 27.58
CA ARG A 2 30.68 61.16 27.41
C ARG A 2 30.28 60.35 28.66
N LEU A 3 29.33 59.41 28.65
CA LEU A 3 29.22 58.24 27.77
C LEU A 3 27.81 57.63 27.78
N VAL A 4 27.40 57.16 26.60
CA VAL A 4 26.33 56.20 26.34
C VAL A 4 26.81 54.80 26.75
N ALA A 5 25.97 53.97 27.37
CA ALA A 5 26.20 52.53 27.48
C ALA A 5 24.88 51.75 27.33
N LEU A 6 24.64 51.34 26.09
CA LEU A 6 23.78 50.24 25.67
C LEU A 6 24.44 48.90 26.06
N ALA A 7 23.70 47.93 26.58
CA ALA A 7 23.98 46.50 26.38
C ALA A 7 22.81 45.64 26.89
N TYR A 8 21.96 45.16 25.99
CA TYR A 8 21.98 43.82 25.36
C TYR A 8 21.09 42.81 26.10
N LEU A 9 19.82 42.79 25.69
CA LEU A 9 18.85 41.72 25.91
C LEU A 9 19.37 40.44 25.25
N LEU A 10 19.73 39.44 26.05
CA LEU A 10 20.06 38.10 25.59
C LEU A 10 18.76 37.31 25.36
N ALA A 11 18.23 37.38 24.14
CA ALA A 11 17.13 36.51 23.72
C ALA A 11 17.69 35.13 23.36
N CYS A 12 17.62 34.17 24.30
CA CYS A 12 17.88 32.77 24.02
C CYS A 12 16.79 32.21 23.09
N PHE A 13 16.99 32.30 21.78
CA PHE A 13 16.26 31.50 20.80
C PHE A 13 16.71 30.04 20.95
N VAL A 14 15.97 29.27 21.74
CA VAL A 14 16.11 27.81 21.74
C VAL A 14 15.55 27.32 20.42
N VAL A 15 16.43 27.11 19.44
CA VAL A 15 16.08 26.40 18.21
C VAL A 15 15.82 24.95 18.62
N VAL A 16 14.54 24.62 18.82
CA VAL A 16 14.10 23.24 18.91
C VAL A 16 14.28 22.66 17.49
N CYS A 17 15.39 21.95 17.26
CA CYS A 17 15.52 21.06 16.13
C CYS A 17 14.47 19.97 16.28
N ARG A 18 13.29 20.20 15.70
CA ARG A 18 12.25 19.19 15.57
C ARG A 18 12.75 18.21 14.51
N ALA A 19 13.40 17.13 14.96
CA ALA A 19 13.69 16.00 14.08
C ALA A 19 12.36 15.49 13.56
N GLU A 20 12.12 15.65 12.26
CA GLU A 20 10.93 15.11 11.61
C GLU A 20 11.04 13.59 11.67
N GLU A 21 10.21 12.98 12.52
CA GLU A 21 10.18 11.54 12.72
C GLU A 21 9.78 10.91 11.38
N LYS A 22 10.74 10.24 10.72
CA LYS A 22 10.49 9.61 9.43
C LYS A 22 9.36 8.61 9.59
N LYS A 23 8.23 8.85 8.92
CA LYS A 23 7.11 7.92 8.93
C LYS A 23 7.58 6.55 8.45
N LEU A 24 7.34 5.54 9.28
CA LEU A 24 7.73 4.17 8.98
C LEU A 24 6.99 3.64 7.74
N VAL A 25 5.72 3.99 7.61
CA VAL A 25 4.86 3.68 6.45
C VAL A 25 4.14 4.94 6.01
N GLU A 26 4.20 5.24 4.73
CA GLU A 26 3.50 6.36 4.11
C GLU A 26 2.79 5.87 2.83
N LEU A 27 1.53 6.25 2.64
CA LEU A 27 0.81 5.96 1.41
C LEU A 27 1.39 6.80 0.27
N ASN A 28 1.87 6.15 -0.78
CA ASN A 28 2.28 6.81 -2.01
C ASN A 28 1.06 7.04 -2.91
N SER A 29 0.38 5.96 -3.28
CA SER A 29 -0.76 6.03 -4.20
C SER A 29 -1.67 4.80 -4.05
N VAL A 30 -2.86 4.90 -4.65
CA VAL A 30 -3.76 3.77 -4.87
C VAL A 30 -3.98 3.65 -6.37
N ARG A 31 -3.72 2.46 -6.93
CA ARG A 31 -3.98 2.16 -8.34
C ARG A 31 -5.23 1.30 -8.46
N LEU A 32 -6.26 1.84 -9.10
CA LEU A 32 -7.42 1.05 -9.50
C LEU A 32 -7.12 0.42 -10.86
N TYR A 33 -7.29 -0.90 -10.97
CA TYR A 33 -7.02 -1.60 -12.23
C TYR A 33 -8.25 -1.71 -13.13
N LEU A 34 -9.43 -1.41 -12.59
CA LEU A 34 -10.68 -1.40 -13.35
C LEU A 34 -11.02 0.03 -13.77
N PRO A 35 -11.58 0.22 -14.98
CA PRO A 35 -12.21 1.47 -15.35
C PRO A 35 -13.34 1.83 -14.37
N ASP A 36 -13.57 3.12 -14.16
CA ASP A 36 -14.55 3.63 -13.19
C ASP A 36 -15.95 3.04 -13.36
N ASP A 37 -16.44 2.92 -14.61
CA ASP A 37 -17.76 2.35 -14.88
C ASP A 37 -17.85 0.89 -14.45
N THR A 38 -16.83 0.09 -14.77
CA THR A 38 -16.76 -1.32 -14.37
C THR A 38 -16.65 -1.44 -12.85
N LEU A 39 -15.84 -0.59 -12.20
CA LEU A 39 -15.71 -0.58 -10.76
C LEU A 39 -17.04 -0.24 -10.08
N ARG A 40 -17.74 0.81 -10.52
CA ARG A 40 -19.07 1.20 -10.02
C ARG A 40 -20.11 0.10 -10.21
N GLN A 41 -20.07 -0.61 -11.32
CA GLN A 41 -20.93 -1.77 -11.54
C GLN A 41 -20.65 -2.91 -10.55
N ARG A 42 -19.39 -3.04 -10.08
CA ARG A 42 -18.96 -4.09 -9.16
C ARG A 42 -19.18 -3.75 -7.69
N ILE A 43 -18.94 -2.51 -7.26
CA ILE A 43 -19.04 -2.10 -5.84
C ILE A 43 -20.31 -1.28 -5.53
N GLY A 44 -20.96 -0.72 -6.56
CA GLY A 44 -22.06 0.24 -6.43
C GLY A 44 -21.62 1.68 -6.67
N ASN A 45 -22.57 2.62 -6.54
CA ASN A 45 -22.31 4.05 -6.71
C ASN A 45 -21.62 4.69 -5.48
N ASP A 46 -21.66 4.01 -4.33
CA ASP A 46 -21.00 4.43 -3.11
C ASP A 46 -19.59 3.82 -3.04
N SER A 47 -18.57 4.67 -3.10
CA SER A 47 -17.16 4.28 -3.00
C SER A 47 -16.64 4.27 -1.56
N SER A 48 -17.43 4.71 -0.57
CA SER A 48 -17.01 4.77 0.83
C SER A 48 -16.52 3.41 1.37
N PRO A 49 -17.19 2.27 1.06
CA PRO A 49 -16.71 0.96 1.51
C PRO A 49 -15.31 0.63 0.99
N LEU A 50 -15.00 0.97 -0.27
CA LEU A 50 -13.67 0.73 -0.85
C LEU A 50 -12.63 1.63 -0.19
N ALA A 51 -12.95 2.91 0.02
CA ALA A 51 -12.05 3.85 0.69
C ALA A 51 -11.74 3.42 2.14
N ASP A 52 -12.74 2.95 2.89
CA ASP A 52 -12.56 2.48 4.26
C ASP A 52 -11.77 1.16 4.32
N TYR A 53 -11.95 0.29 3.33
CA TYR A 53 -11.14 -0.92 3.20
C TYR A 53 -9.67 -0.60 2.91
N ILE A 54 -9.39 0.33 1.98
CA ILE A 54 -8.02 0.80 1.70
C ILE A 54 -7.38 1.41 2.95
N LYS A 55 -8.09 2.26 3.69
CA LYS A 55 -7.59 2.85 4.95
C LYS A 55 -7.30 1.78 5.99
N SER A 56 -8.13 0.75 6.07
CA SER A 56 -7.93 -0.37 7.00
C SER A 56 -6.68 -1.18 6.64
N LEU A 57 -6.46 -1.45 5.34
CA LEU A 57 -5.25 -2.09 4.86
C LEU A 57 -4.00 -1.24 5.13
N GLN A 58 -4.07 0.08 4.89
CA GLN A 58 -2.97 1.00 5.19
C GLN A 58 -2.62 0.99 6.68
N LYS A 59 -3.63 1.07 7.55
CA LYS A 59 -3.45 1.01 9.01
C LYS A 59 -2.79 -0.30 9.43
N GLU A 60 -3.27 -1.42 8.91
CA GLU A 60 -2.73 -2.74 9.26
C GLU A 60 -1.30 -2.93 8.74
N ALA A 61 -0.98 -2.39 7.56
CA ALA A 61 0.38 -2.36 7.04
C ALA A 61 1.32 -1.54 7.94
N ALA A 62 0.87 -0.39 8.45
CA ALA A 62 1.64 0.40 9.40
C ALA A 62 1.92 -0.39 10.70
N LEU A 63 0.87 -0.99 11.28
CA LEU A 63 0.98 -1.81 12.50
C LEU A 63 1.90 -3.03 12.32
N PHE A 64 1.91 -3.62 11.13
CA PHE A 64 2.82 -4.70 10.79
C PHE A 64 4.27 -4.23 10.85
N TRP A 65 4.59 -3.13 10.16
CA TRP A 65 5.96 -2.63 10.09
C TRP A 65 6.47 -2.04 11.41
N GLU A 66 5.61 -1.49 12.26
CA GLU A 66 5.97 -1.04 13.62
C GLU A 66 6.58 -2.14 14.49
N LYS A 67 6.22 -3.40 14.24
CA LYS A 67 6.65 -4.56 15.03
C LYS A 67 7.69 -5.42 14.32
N ALA A 68 7.82 -5.27 13.01
CA ALA A 68 8.75 -6.03 12.20
C ALA A 68 10.15 -5.39 12.23
N GLU A 69 11.16 -6.17 11.85
CA GLU A 69 12.47 -5.60 11.57
C GLU A 69 12.38 -4.64 10.37
N PRO A 70 13.02 -3.46 10.45
CA PRO A 70 13.02 -2.51 9.35
C PRO A 70 13.58 -3.14 8.06
N PRO A 71 12.81 -3.18 6.96
CA PRO A 71 13.26 -3.79 5.72
C PRO A 71 14.32 -2.93 5.02
N LYS A 72 15.04 -3.51 4.05
CA LYS A 72 15.96 -2.77 3.18
C LYS A 72 15.26 -2.11 1.99
N ALA A 73 14.05 -2.56 1.66
CA ALA A 73 13.24 -2.01 0.58
C ALA A 73 12.77 -0.58 0.89
N LYS A 74 12.67 0.25 -0.16
CA LYS A 74 12.12 1.61 -0.07
C LYS A 74 10.60 1.64 -0.10
N GLY A 75 9.96 0.57 -0.57
CA GLY A 75 8.51 0.49 -0.63
C GLY A 75 7.99 -0.94 -0.74
N VAL A 76 6.66 -1.06 -0.67
CA VAL A 76 5.93 -2.32 -0.91
C VAL A 76 4.76 -2.04 -1.85
N LEU A 77 4.65 -2.84 -2.90
CA LEU A 77 3.41 -2.93 -3.68
C LEU A 77 2.49 -3.94 -2.98
N ILE A 78 1.33 -3.49 -2.51
CA ILE A 78 0.29 -4.36 -1.95
C ILE A 78 -0.82 -4.47 -3.00
N ALA A 79 -0.82 -5.57 -3.74
CA ALA A 79 -1.89 -5.87 -4.68
C ALA A 79 -3.00 -6.64 -3.97
N VAL A 80 -4.24 -6.24 -4.23
CA VAL A 80 -5.43 -6.75 -3.54
C VAL A 80 -6.42 -7.25 -4.58
N GLY A 81 -6.87 -8.47 -4.40
CA GLY A 81 -7.99 -9.05 -5.13
C GLY A 81 -9.16 -9.29 -4.20
N VAL A 82 -10.36 -8.90 -4.62
CA VAL A 82 -11.59 -9.15 -3.86
C VAL A 82 -12.55 -9.91 -4.76
N LYS A 83 -12.98 -11.09 -4.32
CA LYS A 83 -14.04 -11.89 -4.95
C LYS A 83 -15.36 -11.65 -4.22
N GLN A 84 -16.43 -12.23 -4.76
CA GLN A 84 -17.72 -12.30 -4.09
C GLN A 84 -17.60 -12.95 -2.69
N ASP A 85 -18.66 -12.80 -1.88
CA ASP A 85 -18.71 -13.30 -0.51
C ASP A 85 -17.66 -12.71 0.45
N LYS A 86 -17.18 -11.50 0.15
CA LYS A 86 -16.16 -10.79 0.95
C LYS A 86 -14.87 -11.59 1.12
N LYS A 87 -14.51 -12.39 0.12
CA LYS A 87 -13.21 -13.04 0.07
C LYS A 87 -12.19 -12.06 -0.49
N SER A 88 -11.04 -11.93 0.15
CA SER A 88 -9.90 -11.18 -0.38
C SER A 88 -8.62 -12.01 -0.38
N ARG A 89 -7.73 -11.68 -1.31
CA ARG A 89 -6.35 -12.17 -1.34
C ARG A 89 -5.40 -11.02 -1.55
N ILE A 90 -4.26 -11.10 -0.86
CA ILE A 90 -3.21 -10.08 -0.85
C ILE A 90 -1.96 -10.68 -1.48
N TRP A 91 -1.25 -9.88 -2.27
CA TRP A 91 0.07 -10.17 -2.78
C TRP A 91 0.97 -8.98 -2.50
N CYS A 92 2.15 -9.21 -1.93
CA CYS A 92 3.09 -8.16 -1.56
C CYS A 92 4.42 -8.34 -2.28
N ASP A 93 4.92 -7.26 -2.87
CA ASP A 93 6.25 -7.22 -3.48
C ASP A 93 7.10 -6.10 -2.88
N ALA A 94 8.34 -6.42 -2.54
CA ALA A 94 9.36 -5.42 -2.20
C ALA A 94 9.69 -4.55 -3.42
N VAL A 95 9.86 -3.25 -3.18
CA VAL A 95 10.21 -2.26 -4.22
C VAL A 95 11.51 -1.56 -3.82
N ASP A 96 12.46 -1.48 -4.76
CA ASP A 96 13.77 -0.87 -4.62
C ASP A 96 14.54 -1.33 -3.37
N GLY A 97 14.72 -2.65 -3.26
CA GLY A 97 15.47 -3.30 -2.21
C GLY A 97 14.86 -4.65 -1.85
N GLU A 98 15.16 -5.13 -0.65
CA GLU A 98 14.82 -6.49 -0.24
C GLU A 98 13.92 -6.52 0.99
N ILE A 99 12.94 -7.42 0.93
CA ILE A 99 12.14 -7.90 2.06
C ILE A 99 12.18 -9.42 1.97
N SER A 100 12.40 -10.11 3.09
CA SER A 100 12.42 -11.56 3.10
C SER A 100 11.04 -12.11 2.68
N ALA A 101 11.04 -13.24 1.98
CA ALA A 101 9.79 -13.91 1.58
C ALA A 101 8.93 -14.26 2.80
N GLU A 102 9.55 -14.59 3.93
CA GLU A 102 8.83 -14.83 5.20
C GLU A 102 8.13 -13.58 5.71
N ALA A 103 8.77 -12.40 5.67
CA ALA A 103 8.16 -11.16 6.10
C ALA A 103 7.00 -10.76 5.17
N LEU A 104 7.16 -10.91 3.85
CA LEU A 104 6.08 -10.68 2.89
C LEU A 104 4.89 -11.61 3.14
N ALA A 105 5.14 -12.91 3.33
CA ALA A 105 4.09 -13.88 3.61
C ALA A 105 3.35 -13.58 4.94
N LYS A 106 4.06 -13.16 5.98
CA LYS A 106 3.44 -12.73 7.25
C LYS A 106 2.58 -11.47 7.05
N MET A 107 3.05 -10.52 6.24
CA MET A 107 2.31 -9.31 5.91
C MET A 107 1.05 -9.63 5.10
N GLU A 108 1.16 -10.44 4.06
CA GLU A 108 0.03 -10.89 3.23
C GLU A 108 -1.04 -11.58 4.08
N LYS A 109 -0.63 -12.47 4.98
CA LYS A 109 -1.55 -13.13 5.92
C LYS A 109 -2.26 -12.11 6.81
N LYS A 110 -1.51 -11.16 7.39
CA LYS A 110 -2.07 -10.16 8.29
C LYS A 110 -3.06 -9.23 7.58
N LEU A 111 -2.71 -8.76 6.39
CA LEU A 111 -3.60 -7.94 5.57
C LEU A 111 -4.82 -8.73 5.08
N GLY A 112 -4.67 -10.04 4.85
CA GLY A 112 -5.77 -10.93 4.49
C GLY A 112 -6.83 -11.13 5.59
N GLU A 113 -6.51 -10.78 6.84
CA GLU A 113 -7.46 -10.78 7.97
C GLU A 113 -8.36 -9.54 7.98
N VAL A 114 -8.04 -8.50 7.20
CA VAL A 114 -8.86 -7.29 7.11
C VAL A 114 -10.17 -7.61 6.40
N PRO A 115 -11.34 -7.34 7.00
CA PRO A 115 -12.63 -7.65 6.38
C PRO A 115 -12.78 -7.00 5.00
N ALA A 116 -12.99 -7.82 3.98
CA ALA A 116 -13.15 -7.33 2.62
C ALA A 116 -14.53 -6.73 2.37
N ILE A 117 -14.61 -5.86 1.36
CA ILE A 117 -15.87 -5.27 0.91
C ILE A 117 -16.72 -6.29 0.15
N ALA A 118 -18.02 -6.01 0.05
CA ALA A 118 -18.90 -6.76 -0.83
C ALA A 118 -18.69 -6.32 -2.28
N VAL A 119 -18.62 -7.27 -3.21
CA VAL A 119 -18.61 -7.05 -4.66
C VAL A 119 -19.74 -7.83 -5.31
N LYS A 120 -20.39 -7.24 -6.32
CA LYS A 120 -21.64 -7.75 -6.91
C LYS A 120 -21.43 -8.43 -8.27
N LYS A 121 -20.80 -7.74 -9.22
CA LYS A 121 -20.72 -8.13 -10.64
C LYS A 121 -19.32 -8.57 -11.07
N GLY A 122 -18.74 -9.49 -10.30
CA GLY A 122 -17.38 -10.01 -10.54
C GLY A 122 -16.34 -9.46 -9.56
N PRO A 123 -15.11 -10.01 -9.61
CA PRO A 123 -14.03 -9.64 -8.71
C PRO A 123 -13.54 -8.22 -8.96
N ILE A 124 -12.89 -7.58 -8.01
CA ILE A 124 -12.12 -6.35 -8.26
C ILE A 124 -10.66 -6.56 -7.93
N ALA A 125 -9.82 -5.72 -8.52
CA ALA A 125 -8.41 -5.66 -8.19
C ALA A 125 -7.96 -4.21 -8.09
N PHE A 126 -7.10 -3.93 -7.12
CA PHE A 126 -6.42 -2.65 -6.97
C PHE A 126 -5.06 -2.87 -6.31
N ALA A 127 -4.22 -1.84 -6.30
CA ALA A 127 -2.97 -1.86 -5.55
C ALA A 127 -2.87 -0.64 -4.62
N VAL A 128 -2.23 -0.85 -3.49
CA VAL A 128 -1.82 0.18 -2.53
C VAL A 128 -0.29 0.24 -2.57
N GLU A 129 0.24 1.38 -2.95
CA GLU A 129 1.68 1.63 -2.99
C GLU A 129 2.09 2.32 -1.68
N ILE A 130 2.99 1.68 -0.92
CA ILE A 130 3.49 2.26 0.33
C ILE A 130 4.99 2.53 0.24
N ASN A 131 5.37 3.71 0.72
CA ASN A 131 6.73 4.13 0.99
C ASN A 131 7.12 3.66 2.39
N LEU A 132 8.37 3.23 2.55
CA LEU A 132 8.91 2.74 3.81
C LEU A 132 10.01 3.66 4.32
N GLN A 133 10.02 3.92 5.63
CA GLN A 133 11.08 4.66 6.33
C GLN A 133 11.35 6.07 5.73
N GLY A 134 10.30 6.74 5.25
CA GLY A 134 10.41 8.03 4.55
C GLY A 134 11.19 7.99 3.22
N GLN A 135 11.47 6.80 2.68
CA GLN A 135 12.12 6.63 1.38
C GLN A 135 11.07 6.52 0.27
N LYS A 136 11.41 7.03 -0.91
CA LYS A 136 10.57 6.94 -2.11
C LYS A 136 11.24 6.01 -3.12
N PRO A 137 10.58 4.93 -3.55
CA PRO A 137 11.02 4.16 -4.70
C PRO A 137 11.07 5.01 -5.97
N GLU A 138 11.93 4.64 -6.91
CA GLU A 138 12.02 5.24 -8.24
C GLU A 138 10.75 4.93 -9.05
N LYS A 139 10.31 3.67 -9.01
CA LYS A 139 9.09 3.23 -9.69
C LYS A 139 8.50 1.98 -9.03
N PHE A 140 7.18 2.00 -8.80
CA PHE A 140 6.44 0.80 -8.43
C PHE A 140 6.15 -0.07 -9.67
N PRO A 141 6.21 -1.41 -9.56
CA PRO A 141 5.80 -2.27 -10.64
C PRO A 141 4.30 -2.11 -10.95
N GLU A 142 3.92 -2.32 -12.22
CA GLU A 142 2.53 -2.16 -12.66
C GLU A 142 1.60 -3.20 -12.01
N MET A 143 2.10 -4.42 -11.85
CA MET A 143 1.40 -5.56 -11.27
C MET A 143 2.36 -6.35 -10.37
N PRO A 144 1.85 -7.10 -9.38
CA PRO A 144 2.71 -7.94 -8.57
C PRO A 144 3.30 -9.09 -9.40
N LYS A 145 4.48 -9.58 -8.99
CA LYS A 145 5.22 -10.66 -9.65
C LYS A 145 4.35 -11.90 -9.83
N ALA A 146 3.58 -12.26 -8.80
CA ALA A 146 2.68 -13.41 -8.85
C ALA A 146 1.66 -13.34 -10.00
N TRP A 147 1.14 -12.15 -10.31
CA TRP A 147 0.18 -11.96 -11.40
C TRP A 147 0.87 -12.02 -12.76
N VAL A 148 2.05 -11.40 -12.88
CA VAL A 148 2.86 -11.44 -14.11
C VAL A 148 3.26 -12.88 -14.43
N GLU A 149 3.70 -13.65 -13.44
CA GLU A 149 4.06 -15.05 -13.59
C GLU A 149 2.87 -15.93 -13.95
N ALA A 150 1.70 -15.68 -13.35
CA ALA A 150 0.47 -16.37 -13.72
C ALA A 150 0.05 -16.06 -15.17
N ALA A 151 0.12 -14.78 -15.57
CA ALA A 151 -0.24 -14.35 -16.92
C ALA A 151 0.69 -14.96 -17.99
N LYS A 152 2.00 -15.06 -17.71
CA LYS A 152 2.97 -15.72 -18.61
C LYS A 152 2.68 -17.21 -18.87
N LYS A 153 1.96 -17.88 -17.97
CA LYS A 153 1.57 -19.29 -18.14
C LYS A 153 0.32 -19.44 -19.02
N SER A 154 -0.43 -18.35 -19.24
CA SER A 154 -1.57 -18.36 -20.16
C SER A 154 -1.09 -18.33 -21.60
N LYS A 155 -1.72 -19.15 -22.45
CA LYS A 155 -1.51 -19.15 -23.91
C LYS A 155 -2.42 -18.15 -24.63
N GLU A 156 -3.40 -17.59 -23.90
CA GLU A 156 -4.41 -16.67 -24.43
C GLU A 156 -4.41 -15.34 -23.65
N PRO A 157 -4.79 -14.23 -24.28
CA PRO A 157 -4.99 -12.96 -23.58
C PRO A 157 -6.01 -13.11 -22.45
N LEU A 158 -5.64 -12.72 -21.24
CA LEU A 158 -6.51 -12.83 -20.07
C LEU A 158 -7.32 -11.55 -19.87
N MET A 159 -8.63 -11.68 -19.70
CA MET A 159 -9.47 -10.61 -19.20
C MET A 159 -9.16 -10.33 -17.72
N PHE A 160 -8.65 -9.14 -17.44
CA PHE A 160 -8.27 -8.73 -16.10
C PHE A 160 -9.45 -8.09 -15.33
N PRO A 161 -9.66 -8.37 -14.03
CA PRO A 161 -9.01 -9.41 -13.21
C PRO A 161 -9.67 -10.80 -13.31
N ASP A 162 -10.81 -10.90 -13.99
CA ASP A 162 -11.72 -12.06 -13.97
C ASP A 162 -11.05 -13.39 -14.34
N GLU A 163 -10.28 -13.44 -15.43
CA GLU A 163 -9.59 -14.65 -15.87
C GLU A 163 -8.25 -14.85 -15.18
N LEU A 164 -7.54 -13.76 -14.88
CA LEU A 164 -6.30 -13.84 -14.11
C LEU A 164 -6.53 -14.50 -12.74
N PHE A 165 -7.64 -14.14 -12.07
CA PHE A 165 -7.95 -14.69 -10.75
C PHE A 165 -8.30 -16.18 -10.80
N LYS A 166 -8.77 -16.72 -11.91
CA LYS A 166 -8.96 -18.18 -12.07
C LYS A 166 -7.63 -18.94 -12.02
N ILE A 167 -6.51 -18.27 -12.31
CA ILE A 167 -5.18 -18.87 -12.36
C ILE A 167 -4.42 -18.61 -11.05
N VAL A 168 -4.32 -17.34 -10.64
CA VAL A 168 -3.50 -16.97 -9.46
C VAL A 168 -4.23 -17.16 -8.13
N TRP A 169 -5.56 -17.32 -8.18
CA TRP A 169 -6.42 -17.52 -7.02
C TRP A 169 -7.63 -18.39 -7.36
N ALA A 170 -7.37 -19.64 -7.77
CA ALA A 170 -8.42 -20.65 -7.87
C ALA A 170 -9.08 -20.89 -6.50
N ASP A 171 -10.38 -21.17 -6.52
CA ASP A 171 -11.16 -21.55 -5.33
C ASP A 171 -10.88 -23.00 -4.92
#